data_AF-A0A7V9UX52-F1
#
_entry.id   AF-A0A7V9UX52-F1
#
_cell.length_a   1.000
_cell.length_b   1.000
_cell.length_c   1.000
_cell.angle_alpha   90.00
_cell.angle_beta   90.00
_cell.angle_gamma   90.00
#
_symmetry.space_group_name_H-M   'P 1'
#
loop_
_entity.id
_entity.type
_entity.pdbx_description
1 polymer ?
#
loop_
_entity_poly.entity_id
_entity_poly.type
_entity_poly.pdbx_seq_one_letter_code
_entity_poly.pdbx_strand_id
1 'polypeptide(L)' 'LTEAFEVHLLTDCVGSRYTQDKETAIRKMRDSGAVLSSIEMALFELLRDARHEKFKEIQNLIK' A
#
# COMPACT_ATOMS: atom_id res chain seq x y z
N LEU A 1 17.45 -0.96 1.07
CA LEU A 1 16.79 -0.87 2.40
C LEU A 1 17.87 -1.10 3.43
N THR A 2 18.55 -0.03 3.84
CA THR A 2 19.73 -0.05 4.72
C THR A 2 19.35 0.08 6.20
N GLU A 3 18.06 0.21 6.50
CA GLU A 3 17.48 0.10 7.84
C GLU A 3 16.37 -0.95 7.83
N ALA A 4 16.13 -1.60 8.98
CA ALA A 4 15.19 -2.71 9.16
C ALA A 4 13.73 -2.23 9.22
N PHE A 5 13.25 -1.59 8.16
CA PHE A 5 11.84 -1.23 8.02
C PHE A 5 11.07 -2.28 7.22
N GLU A 6 9.85 -2.56 7.64
CA GLU A 6 8.87 -3.27 6.84
C GLU A 6 8.26 -2.29 5.83
N VAL A 7 8.50 -2.52 4.54
CA VAL A 7 8.08 -1.61 3.48
C VAL A 7 6.80 -2.12 2.83
N HIS A 8 5.76 -1.29 2.86
CA HIS A 8 4.50 -1.52 2.16
C HIS A 8 4.41 -0.58 0.95
N LEU A 9 4.24 -1.15 -0.24
CA LEU A 9 4.08 -0.41 -1.50
C LEU A 9 2.60 -0.37 -1.89
N LEU A 10 1.99 0.81 -1.86
CA LEU A 10 0.61 1.04 -2.29
C LEU A 10 0.57 1.15 -3.82
N THR A 11 0.20 0.05 -4.49
CA THR A 11 0.34 -0.09 -5.96
C THR A 11 -0.58 0.81 -6.78
N ASP A 12 -1.69 1.24 -6.17
CA ASP A 12 -2.68 2.19 -6.69
C ASP A 12 -2.29 3.66 -6.45
N CYS A 13 -1.32 3.92 -5.58
CA CYS A 13 -0.82 5.26 -5.24
C CYS A 13 0.55 5.58 -5.88
N VAL A 14 1.03 4.74 -6.80
CA VAL A 14 2.29 4.95 -7.53
C VAL A 14 2.07 5.00 -9.04
N GLY A 15 2.89 5.79 -9.74
CA GLY A 15 2.78 6.03 -11.17
C GLY A 15 4.13 6.01 -11.88
N SER A 16 4.09 5.88 -13.20
CA SER A 16 5.24 6.07 -14.09
C SER A 16 4.76 6.58 -15.43
N ARG A 17 5.65 7.17 -16.24
CA ARG A 17 5.30 7.65 -17.59
C ARG A 17 4.84 6.50 -18.49
N TYR A 18 5.47 5.33 -18.38
CA TYR A 18 5.13 4.14 -19.15
C TYR A 18 4.66 3.01 -18.24
N THR A 19 3.59 2.31 -18.65
CA THR A 19 3.02 1.20 -17.87
C THR A 19 4.01 0.07 -17.64
N GLN A 20 4.83 -0.25 -18.65
CA GLN A 20 5.86 -1.28 -18.57
C GLN A 20 6.92 -0.98 -17.50
N ASP A 21 7.29 0.30 -17.34
CA ASP A 21 8.21 0.74 -16.31
C ASP A 21 7.59 0.61 -14.92
N LYS A 22 6.32 1.02 -14.75
CA LYS A 22 5.57 0.86 -13.49
C LYS A 22 5.54 -0.60 -13.05
N GLU A 23 5.15 -1.50 -13.95
CA GLU A 23 5.06 -2.93 -13.66
C GLU A 23 6.42 -3.53 -13.29
N THR A 24 7.46 -3.14 -14.02
CA THR A 24 8.83 -3.61 -13.76
C THR A 24 9.35 -3.12 -12.42
N ALA A 25 9.07 -1.85 -12.06
CA ALA A 25 9.42 -1.29 -10.77
C ALA A 25 8.68 -1.99 -9.61
N ILE A 26 7.38 -2.24 -9.74
CA ILE A 26 6.58 -2.95 -8.72
C ILE A 26 7.12 -4.36 -8.49
N ARG A 27 7.39 -5.13 -9.57
CA ARG A 27 7.99 -6.47 -9.47
C ARG A 27 9.33 -6.43 -8.75
N LYS A 28 10.20 -5.48 -9.13
CA LYS A 28 11.51 -5.29 -8.50
C LYS A 28 11.40 -4.96 -7.01
N MET A 29 10.47 -4.10 -6.61
CA MET A 29 10.27 -3.74 -5.20
C MET A 29 9.78 -4.94 -4.38
N ARG A 30 8.82 -5.72 -4.91
CA ARG A 30 8.37 -6.98 -4.29
C ARG A 30 9.54 -7.94 -4.10
N ASP A 31 10.32 -8.17 -5.14
CA ASP A 31 11.45 -9.10 -5.10
C ASP A 31 12.58 -8.60 -4.18
N SER A 32 12.59 -7.30 -3.86
CA SER A 32 13.48 -6.67 -2.87
C SER A 32 12.91 -6.68 -1.45
N GLY A 33 11.76 -7.32 -1.21
CA GLY A 33 11.15 -7.49 0.11
C GLY A 33 10.02 -6.51 0.47
N ALA A 34 9.55 -5.68 -0.49
CA ALA A 34 8.37 -4.85 -0.23
C ALA A 34 7.08 -5.68 -0.27
N VAL A 35 6.20 -5.45 0.69
CA VAL A 35 4.83 -5.97 0.70
C VAL A 35 3.99 -5.14 -0.27
N LEU A 36 3.36 -5.78 -1.25
CA LEU A 36 2.44 -5.09 -2.15
C LEU A 36 1.08 -4.93 -1.46
N SER A 37 0.56 -3.70 -1.44
CA SER A 37 -0.72 -3.36 -0.84
C SER A 37 -1.47 -2.35 -1.72
N SER A 38 -2.64 -1.92 -1.26
CA SER A 38 -3.44 -0.83 -1.83
C SER A 38 -3.74 0.20 -0.74
N ILE A 39 -4.22 1.39 -1.11
CA ILE A 39 -4.63 2.40 -0.12
C ILE A 39 -5.70 1.84 0.82
N GLU A 40 -6.64 1.06 0.30
CA GLU A 40 -7.72 0.45 1.08
C GLU A 40 -7.18 -0.57 2.09
N MET A 41 -6.32 -1.49 1.63
CA MET A 41 -5.71 -2.51 2.49
C MET A 41 -4.91 -1.85 3.61
N ALA A 42 -4.04 -0.89 3.27
CA ALA A 42 -3.19 -0.22 4.27
C ALA A 42 -4.03 0.51 5.32
N LEU A 43 -5.09 1.22 4.91
CA LEU A 43 -5.96 1.93 5.84
C LEU A 43 -6.73 0.98 6.77
N PHE A 44 -7.24 -0.14 6.27
CA PHE A 44 -7.95 -1.11 7.11
C PHE A 44 -7.01 -1.96 7.97
N GLU A 45 -5.81 -2.29 7.51
CA GLU A 45 -4.78 -2.97 8.31
C GLU A 45 -4.37 -2.11 9.51
N LEU A 46 -4.21 -0.80 9.33
CA LEU A 46 -3.91 0.14 10.42
C LEU A 46 -5.02 0.18 11.48
N LEU A 47 -6.28 0.03 11.08
CA LEU A 47 -7.43 0.01 11.99
C LEU A 47 -7.57 -1.32 12.76
N ARG A 48 -7.01 -2.41 12.22
CA ARG A 48 -7.06 -3.79 12.74
C ARG A 48 -8.44 -4.45 12.78
N ASP A 49 -9.49 -3.74 13.16
CA ASP A 49 -10.86 -4.24 13.14
C ASP A 49 -11.91 -3.16 12.82
N ALA A 50 -13.12 -3.62 12.45
CA ALA A 50 -14.23 -2.75 12.05
C ALA A 50 -14.95 -2.04 13.22
N ARG A 51 -14.60 -2.37 14.46
CA ARG A 51 -15.14 -1.74 15.69
C ARG A 51 -14.29 -0.55 16.13
N HIS A 52 -13.14 -0.30 15.49
CA HIS A 52 -12.31 0.86 15.76
C HIS A 52 -13.13 2.15 15.68
N GLU A 53 -12.96 3.06 16.65
CA GLU A 53 -13.75 4.30 16.76
C GLU A 53 -13.67 5.17 15.48
N LYS A 54 -12.55 5.06 14.76
CA LYS A 54 -12.28 5.75 13.49
C LYS A 54 -12.73 5.01 12.23
N PHE A 55 -13.31 3.82 12.34
CA PHE A 55 -13.64 2.99 11.17
C PHE A 55 -14.53 3.74 10.16
N LYS A 56 -15.61 4.39 10.62
CA LYS A 56 -16.51 5.16 9.73
C LYS A 56 -15.82 6.36 9.07
N GLU A 57 -14.89 7.00 9.77
CA GLU A 57 -14.15 8.15 9.25
C GLU A 57 -13.25 7.70 8.10
N ILE A 58 -12.48 6.63 8.29
CA ILE A 58 -11.60 6.05 7.27
C ILE A 58 -12.39 5.44 6.11
N GLN A 59 -13.48 4.72 6.39
CA GLN A 59 -14.34 4.17 5.35
C GLN A 59 -14.88 5.25 4.40
N ASN A 60 -15.13 6.47 4.90
CA ASN A 60 -15.60 7.57 4.06
C ASN A 60 -14.50 8.16 3.15
N LEU A 61 -13.22 7.84 3.36
CA LEU A 61 -12.12 8.26 2.49
C LEU A 61 -11.95 7.38 1.24
N ILE A 62 -12.49 6.15 1.26
CA ILE A 62 -12.27 5.11 0.24
C ILE A 62 -13.49 4.94 -0.69
N LYS A 63 -14.62 5.59 -0.39
CA LYS A 63 -15.89 5.48 -1.15
C LYS A 63 -15.79 5.90 -2.61
#